data_AF-A0A354HQR6-F1
#
_entry.id   AF-A0A354HQR6-F1
#
_cell.length_a   1.000
_cell.length_b   1.000
_cell.length_c   1.000
_cell.angle_alpha   90.00
_cell.angle_beta   90.00
_cell.angle_gamma   90.00
#
_symmetry.space_group_name_H-M   'P 1'
#
loop_
_entity.id
_entity.type
_entity.pdbx_description
1 polymer ?
#
loop_
_entity_poly.entity_id
_entity_poly.type
_entity_poly.pdbx_seq_one_letter_code
_entity_poly.pdbx_strand_id
1 'polypeptide(L)' 'MKKVIICECTQYNPQLLEKKLNAGMALLGGWDKFVAPGMKVLLKVNLIGPKSPETAAITHPELVR' A
#
# COMPACT_ATOMS: atom_id res chain seq x y z
N MET A 1 2.91 20.12 10.62
CA MET A 1 2.05 19.75 9.47
C MET A 1 2.21 18.26 9.19
N LYS A 2 1.13 17.50 8.96
CA LYS A 2 1.26 16.09 8.56
C LYS A 2 1.52 16.02 7.05
N LYS A 3 2.49 15.20 6.63
CA LYS A 3 2.84 14.98 5.21
C LYS A 3 2.00 13.83 4.67
N VAL A 4 1.28 14.06 3.57
CA VAL A 4 0.48 13.07 2.86
C VAL A 4 1.02 12.97 1.45
N ILE A 5 1.19 11.74 0.95
CA ILE A 5 1.64 11.46 -0.42
C ILE A 5 0.53 10.69 -1.13
N ILE A 6 0.17 11.14 -2.33
CA ILE A 6 -0.77 10.47 -3.22
C ILE A 6 0.00 10.16 -4.51
N CYS A 7 -0.01 8.89 -4.90
CA CYS A 7 0.61 8.42 -6.14
C CYS A 7 -0.43 7.71 -6.98
N GLU A 8 -0.61 8.14 -8.23
CA GLU A 8 -1.47 7.43 -9.16
C GLU A 8 -0.89 6.04 -9.48
N CYS A 9 -1.72 5.01 -9.30
CA CYS A 9 -1.43 3.63 -9.69
C CYS A 9 -2.59 3.17 -10.59
N THR A 10 -2.33 3.06 -11.88
CA THR A 10 -3.38 2.84 -12.89
C THR A 10 -3.87 1.40 -12.94
N GLN A 11 -3.11 0.46 -12.38
CA GLN A 11 -3.41 -0.97 -12.40
C GLN A 11 -2.91 -1.67 -11.15
N TYR A 12 -3.62 -2.70 -10.72
CA TYR A 12 -3.20 -3.59 -9.63
C TYR A 12 -2.44 -4.79 -10.22
N ASN A 13 -1.20 -4.58 -10.62
CA ASN A 13 -0.24 -5.67 -10.85
C ASN A 13 0.96 -5.52 -9.90
N PRO A 14 1.61 -6.62 -9.48
CA PRO A 14 2.62 -6.57 -8.43
C PRO A 14 3.79 -5.62 -8.73
N GLN A 15 4.28 -5.60 -9.97
CA GLN A 15 5.43 -4.79 -10.36
C GLN A 15 5.12 -3.29 -10.28
N LEU A 16 3.94 -2.87 -10.75
CA LEU A 16 3.53 -1.48 -10.69
C LEU A 16 3.22 -1.05 -9.25
N LEU A 17 2.57 -1.91 -8.46
CA LEU A 17 2.27 -1.64 -7.05
C LEU A 17 3.55 -1.40 -6.25
N GLU A 18 4.51 -2.32 -6.33
CA GLU A 18 5.79 -2.19 -5.64
C GLU A 18 6.51 -0.90 -6.04
N LYS A 19 6.60 -0.62 -7.34
CA LYS A 19 7.21 0.61 -7.86
C LYS A 19 6.56 1.86 -7.29
N LYS A 20 5.23 1.93 -7.24
CA LYS A 20 4.48 3.10 -6.76
C LYS A 20 4.57 3.26 -5.24
N LEU A 21 4.52 2.17 -4.48
CA LEU A 21 4.70 2.19 -3.03
C LEU A 21 6.10 2.67 -2.65
N ASN A 22 7.14 2.13 -3.30
CA ASN A 22 8.53 2.55 -3.06
C ASN A 22 8.75 4.03 -3.40
N ALA A 23 8.20 4.51 -4.53
CA ALA A 23 8.27 5.92 -4.89
C ALA A 23 7.57 6.82 -3.86
N GLY A 24 6.38 6.43 -3.38
CA GLY A 24 5.65 7.15 -2.34
C GLY A 24 6.40 7.20 -1.01
N MET A 25 6.99 6.08 -0.59
CA MET A 25 7.76 5.99 0.64
C MET A 25 9.07 6.78 0.59
N ALA A 26 9.74 6.82 -0.57
CA ALA A 26 10.91 7.69 -0.77
C ALA A 26 10.56 9.16 -0.50
N LEU A 27 9.38 9.63 -0.95
CA LEU A 27 8.90 10.98 -0.67
C LEU A 27 8.58 11.20 0.82
N LEU A 28 8.27 10.15 1.59
CA LEU A 28 8.06 10.22 3.05
C LEU A 28 9.36 10.14 3.87
N GLY A 29 10.50 9.91 3.22
CA GLY A 29 11.81 9.78 3.85
C GLY A 29 12.33 8.35 3.96
N GLY A 30 11.75 7.41 3.21
CA GLY A 30 12.20 6.02 3.13
C GLY A 30 11.51 5.08 4.12
N TRP A 31 11.57 3.78 3.84
CA TRP A 31 10.98 2.73 4.67
C TRP A 31 11.63 2.65 6.05
N ASP A 32 12.95 2.79 6.13
CA ASP A 32 13.74 2.65 7.38
C ASP A 32 13.36 3.67 8.46
N LYS A 33 12.64 4.73 8.09
CA LYS A 33 12.09 5.71 9.03
C LYS A 33 10.88 5.19 9.80
N PHE A 34 10.18 4.18 9.28
CA PHE A 34 8.91 3.68 9.80
C PHE A 34 8.96 2.21 10.23
N VAL A 35 9.79 1.41 9.57
CA VAL A 35 9.93 -0.03 9.84
C VAL A 35 11.41 -0.42 9.89
N ALA A 36 11.73 -1.40 10.72
CA ALA A 36 13.09 -1.93 10.89
C ALA A 36 13.06 -3.46 11.08
N PRO A 37 14.18 -4.17 10.81
CA PRO A 37 14.26 -5.61 11.05
C PRO A 37 13.88 -5.98 12.49
N GLY A 38 13.06 -7.02 12.64
CA GLY A 38 12.57 -7.50 13.94
C GLY A 38 11.28 -6.84 14.44
N MET A 39 10.80 -5.77 13.80
CA MET A 39 9.49 -5.19 14.14
C MET A 39 8.35 -6.13 13.75
N LYS A 40 7.35 -6.25 14.63
CA LYS A 40 6.04 -6.84 14.29
C LYS A 40 5.14 -5.73 13.75
N VAL A 41 4.89 -5.75 12.44
CA VAL A 41 4.09 -4.73 11.75
C VAL A 41 2.72 -5.30 11.39
N LEU A 42 1.65 -4.62 11.79
CA LEU A 42 0.29 -4.95 11.37
C LEU A 42 -0.02 -4.24 10.05
N LEU A 43 -0.27 -5.00 8.99
CA LEU A 43 -0.89 -4.46 7.78
C LEU A 43 -2.41 -4.47 7.94
N LYS A 44 -3.02 -3.28 8.10
CA LYS A 44 -4.48 -3.15 8.21
C LYS A 44 -5.10 -3.13 6.82
N VAL A 45 -5.55 -4.29 6.35
CA VAL A 45 -6.38 -4.40 5.14
C VAL A 45 -7.84 -4.05 5.44
N ASN A 46 -8.52 -3.46 4.45
CA ASN A 46 -9.94 -3.18 4.49
C ASN A 46 -10.71 -4.33 3.83
N LEU A 47 -11.46 -5.10 4.63
CA LEU A 47 -12.27 -6.23 4.18
C LEU A 47 -13.72 -5.97 4.60
N ILE A 48 -14.63 -5.86 3.62
CA ILE A 48 -16.04 -5.53 3.85
C ILE A 48 -16.91 -6.53 3.11
N GLY A 49 -17.38 -7.57 3.81
CA GLY A 49 -18.23 -8.62 3.22
C GLY A 49 -17.62 -9.30 1.98
N PRO A 50 -18.39 -10.14 1.29
CA PRO A 50 -17.97 -10.67 -0.01
C PRO A 50 -18.18 -9.57 -1.07
N LYS A 51 -17.08 -8.93 -1.48
CA LYS A 51 -17.06 -7.92 -2.55
C LYS A 51 -15.99 -8.26 -3.57
N SER A 52 -16.28 -8.00 -4.83
CA SER A 52 -15.28 -8.15 -5.88
C SER A 52 -14.31 -6.95 -5.87
N PRO A 53 -13.05 -7.13 -6.33
CA PRO A 53 -12.05 -6.06 -6.31
C PRO A 53 -12.46 -4.81 -7.12
N GLU A 54 -13.25 -4.99 -8.18
CA GLU A 54 -13.70 -3.92 -9.09
C GLU A 54 -14.62 -2.90 -8.39
N THR A 55 -15.19 -3.27 -7.24
CA THR A 55 -16.02 -2.35 -6.44
C THR A 55 -15.21 -1.25 -5.75
N ALA A 56 -13.88 -1.41 -5.65
CA ALA A 56 -12.98 -0.55 -4.87
C ALA A 56 -13.40 -0.36 -3.38
N ALA A 57 -14.30 -1.20 -2.87
CA ALA A 57 -14.79 -1.15 -1.49
C ALA A 57 -13.90 -1.95 -0.51
N ILE A 58 -13.01 -2.80 -1.04
CA ILE A 58 -12.04 -3.59 -0.28
C ILE A 58 -10.62 -3.27 -0.74
N THR A 59 -9.63 -3.59 0.08
CA THR A 59 -8.23 -3.60 -0.38
C THR A 59 -8.10 -4.62 -1.51
N HIS A 60 -7.55 -4.18 -2.65
CA HIS A 60 -7.39 -5.06 -3.81
C HIS A 60 -6.48 -6.25 -3.46
N PRO A 61 -6.86 -7.51 -3.80
CA PRO A 61 -6.10 -8.70 -3.41
C PRO A 61 -4.64 -8.72 -3.86
N GLU A 62 -4.35 -8.19 -5.05
CA GLU A 62 -2.97 -8.09 -5.59
C GLU A 62 -2.01 -7.26 -4.71
N LEU A 63 -2.50 -6.43 -3.77
CA LEU A 63 -1.63 -5.74 -2.82
C LEU A 63 -1.08 -6.67 -1.73
N VAL A 64 -1.78 -7.78 -1.44
CA VAL A 64 -1.50 -8.67 -0.32
C VAL A 64 -1.27 -10.12 -0.74
N ARG A 65 -1.01 -10.34 -2.03
CA ARG A 65 -0.64 -11.63 -2.58
C ARG A 65 0.79 -12.02 -2.20
#